data_AF-A0A5C9EPT9-F1
#
_entry.id   AF-A0A5C9EPT9-F1
#
_cell.length_a   1.000
_cell.length_b   1.000
_cell.length_c   1.000
_cell.angle_alpha   90.00
_cell.angle_beta   90.00
_cell.angle_gamma   90.00
#
_symmetry.space_group_name_H-M   'P 1'
#
loop_
_entity.id
_entity.type
_entity.pdbx_description
1 polymer ?
#
loop_
_entity_poly.entity_id
_entity_poly.type
_entity_poly.pdbx_seq_one_letter_code
_entity_poly.pdbx_strand_id
1 'polypeptide(L)'
;MITGFCIILNDNILYCSNQEKYSLFETILFIEKLIESINPNNIWRLNNVFFKNNGKTERIVIKHIISRDNNIFYCISGQFDTHSEETYNMLEDFHTKVESSYSSIERLTQASEESMFKEMINVSTDLLKIKYESRLKTEEIRHKIANLNQPLTQDNKILYCGISTQGLPIISKLFHPEFFDYLKTNKDEDIIEVFGSKLSAKLATIAMNTAIRADTRISEIHLNDLREERSKILILYGNINGYSLDFIGSTSGNEDILYSSFLKLKQDVSEENVLQDEFGGDLAPYRHLKKYLAQLVKDLKK
;
A
#
# COMPACT_ATOMS: atom_id res chain seq x y z
N MET A 1 -17.95 -7.18 -9.24
CA MET A 1 -16.57 -7.49 -8.82
C MET A 1 -15.68 -6.27 -9.03
N ILE A 2 -15.69 -5.67 -10.22
CA ILE A 2 -15.10 -4.35 -10.50
C ILE A 2 -16.01 -3.27 -9.90
N THR A 3 -15.45 -2.29 -9.19
CA THR A 3 -16.21 -1.24 -8.48
C THR A 3 -15.89 0.17 -8.95
N GLY A 4 -14.73 0.40 -9.58
CA GLY A 4 -14.36 1.71 -10.07
C GLY A 4 -13.08 1.75 -10.91
N PHE A 5 -12.94 2.83 -11.67
CA PHE A 5 -11.75 3.23 -12.41
C PHE A 5 -11.42 4.67 -12.01
N CYS A 6 -10.13 5.00 -11.98
CA CYS A 6 -9.69 6.34 -11.61
C CYS A 6 -8.41 6.71 -12.35
N ILE A 7 -8.27 7.99 -12.68
CA ILE A 7 -7.04 8.59 -13.21
C ILE A 7 -6.68 9.72 -12.25
N ILE A 8 -5.47 9.63 -11.69
CA ILE A 8 -4.92 10.62 -10.77
C ILE A 8 -3.65 11.17 -11.38
N LEU A 9 -3.52 12.49 -11.41
CA LEU A 9 -2.32 13.19 -11.84
C LEU A 9 -1.89 14.13 -10.71
N ASN A 10 -0.73 13.85 -10.13
CA ASN A 10 -0.21 14.52 -8.94
C ASN A 10 -1.27 14.52 -7.83
N ASP A 11 -1.54 15.69 -7.25
CA ASP A 11 -2.57 15.87 -6.21
C ASP A 11 -4.03 15.88 -6.73
N ASN A 12 -4.28 15.67 -8.03
CA ASN A 12 -5.61 15.83 -8.63
C ASN A 12 -6.19 14.52 -9.18
N ILE A 13 -7.41 14.19 -8.75
CA ILE A 13 -8.21 13.13 -9.37
C ILE A 13 -8.89 13.70 -10.62
N LEU A 14 -8.35 13.37 -11.80
CA LEU A 14 -8.87 13.83 -13.09
C LEU A 14 -10.17 13.11 -13.47
N TYR A 15 -10.27 11.83 -13.11
CA TYR A 15 -11.42 11.00 -13.45
C TYR A 15 -11.72 9.98 -12.34
N CYS A 16 -12.99 9.79 -12.03
CA CYS A 16 -13.48 8.71 -11.18
C CYS A 16 -14.78 8.16 -11.76
N SER A 17 -14.81 6.88 -12.13
CA SER A 17 -15.98 6.27 -12.78
C SER A 17 -17.16 6.05 -11.83
N ASN A 18 -16.90 6.03 -10.51
CA ASN A 18 -17.91 5.81 -9.48
C ASN A 18 -17.64 6.78 -8.33
N GLN A 19 -18.50 7.78 -8.19
CA GLN A 19 -18.22 8.86 -7.24
C GLN A 19 -18.32 8.45 -5.77
N GLU A 20 -19.01 7.35 -5.46
CA GLU A 20 -19.00 6.74 -4.13
C GLU A 20 -17.60 6.20 -3.74
N LYS A 21 -16.73 5.96 -4.73
CA LYS A 21 -15.36 5.47 -4.54
C LYS A 21 -14.31 6.57 -4.55
N TYR A 22 -14.70 7.84 -4.69
CA TYR A 22 -13.76 8.95 -4.77
C TYR A 22 -12.82 9.00 -3.56
N SER A 23 -13.37 8.93 -2.34
CA SER A 23 -12.58 8.93 -1.09
C SER A 23 -11.68 7.70 -0.95
N LEU A 24 -12.06 6.57 -1.55
CA LEU A 24 -11.19 5.40 -1.60
C LEU A 24 -9.94 5.70 -2.46
N PHE A 25 -10.13 6.27 -3.66
CA PHE A 25 -9.02 6.66 -4.54
C PHE A 25 -8.20 7.84 -3.99
N GLU A 26 -8.80 8.74 -3.23
CA GLU A 26 -8.08 9.83 -2.53
C GLU A 26 -6.99 9.27 -1.59
N THR A 27 -7.17 8.05 -1.09
CA THR A 27 -6.13 7.34 -0.32
C THR A 27 -4.78 7.28 -1.03
N ILE A 28 -4.80 7.17 -2.36
CA ILE A 28 -3.58 7.08 -3.18
C ILE A 28 -2.73 8.36 -3.04
N LEU A 29 -3.36 9.53 -2.89
CA LEU A 29 -2.65 10.80 -2.69
C LEU A 29 -1.90 10.84 -1.34
N PHE A 30 -2.48 10.26 -0.28
CA PHE A 30 -1.79 10.15 1.00
C PHE A 30 -0.63 9.16 0.94
N ILE A 31 -0.77 8.07 0.17
CA ILE A 31 0.27 7.07 -0.02
C ILE A 31 1.41 7.62 -0.88
N GLU A 32 1.11 8.38 -1.94
CA GLU A 32 2.14 9.08 -2.73
C GLU A 32 3.01 9.96 -1.82
N LYS A 33 2.39 10.81 -0.99
CA LYS A 33 3.12 11.67 -0.03
C LYS A 33 3.95 10.89 0.98
N LEU A 34 3.56 9.65 1.31
CA LEU A 34 4.41 8.75 2.08
C LEU A 34 5.61 8.30 1.24
N ILE A 35 5.37 7.76 0.05
CA ILE A 35 6.41 7.25 -0.86
C ILE A 35 7.45 8.33 -1.14
N GLU A 36 7.05 9.54 -1.54
CA GLU A 36 7.97 10.65 -1.81
C GLU A 36 8.90 10.95 -0.62
N SER A 37 8.41 10.79 0.61
CA SER A 37 9.20 11.06 1.82
C SER A 37 10.19 9.96 2.19
N ILE A 38 9.95 8.71 1.77
CA ILE A 38 10.78 7.55 2.12
C ILE A 38 11.55 6.96 0.94
N ASN A 39 11.25 7.43 -0.28
CA ASN A 39 11.82 6.99 -1.55
C ASN A 39 12.23 8.21 -2.40
N PRO A 40 13.22 9.01 -1.95
CA PRO A 40 13.62 10.24 -2.64
C PRO A 40 14.24 9.99 -4.03
N ASN A 41 14.73 8.78 -4.28
CA ASN A 41 15.30 8.39 -5.57
C ASN A 41 14.24 7.94 -6.59
N ASN A 42 12.95 7.96 -6.22
CA ASN A 42 11.86 7.59 -7.10
C ASN A 42 12.07 6.20 -7.75
N ILE A 43 12.52 5.23 -6.96
CA ILE A 43 12.78 3.84 -7.40
C ILE A 43 11.64 2.88 -7.02
N TRP A 44 10.75 3.27 -6.10
CA TRP A 44 9.56 2.49 -5.78
C TRP A 44 8.34 2.95 -6.58
N ARG A 45 7.51 2.00 -6.99
CA ARG A 45 6.23 2.27 -7.66
C ARG A 45 5.09 1.62 -6.89
N LEU A 46 4.08 2.41 -6.54
CA LEU A 46 2.85 1.90 -5.97
C LEU A 46 2.18 0.94 -6.95
N ASN A 47 1.95 -0.28 -6.49
CA ASN A 47 1.41 -1.37 -7.31
C ASN A 47 -0.03 -1.70 -6.93
N ASN A 48 -0.31 -1.88 -5.64
CA ASN A 48 -1.68 -2.09 -5.20
C ASN A 48 -1.87 -1.72 -3.72
N VAL A 49 -3.13 -1.48 -3.33
CA VAL A 49 -3.55 -1.16 -1.97
C VAL A 49 -4.74 -2.02 -1.59
N PHE A 50 -4.68 -2.65 -0.43
CA PHE A 50 -5.73 -3.53 0.07
C PHE A 50 -6.48 -2.94 1.25
N PHE A 51 -7.81 -3.03 1.19
CA PHE A 51 -8.73 -2.55 2.20
C PHE A 51 -9.61 -3.69 2.71
N LYS A 52 -9.87 -3.68 4.02
CA LYS A 52 -10.72 -4.67 4.68
C LYS A 52 -11.54 -4.03 5.79
N ASN A 53 -12.86 -4.15 5.72
CA ASN A 53 -13.77 -3.70 6.77
C ASN A 53 -14.93 -4.69 6.93
N ASN A 54 -15.13 -5.22 8.14
CA ASN A 54 -16.26 -6.11 8.48
C ASN A 54 -16.53 -7.24 7.45
N GLY A 55 -15.46 -7.91 7.00
CA GLY A 55 -15.53 -8.99 6.01
C GLY A 55 -15.67 -8.54 4.55
N LYS A 56 -15.94 -7.25 4.28
CA LYS A 56 -15.84 -6.67 2.94
C LYS A 56 -14.37 -6.37 2.63
N THR A 57 -13.94 -6.78 1.44
CA THR A 57 -12.60 -6.53 0.92
C THR A 57 -12.69 -5.71 -0.35
N GLU A 58 -11.69 -4.88 -0.57
CA GLU A 58 -11.53 -4.12 -1.80
C GLU A 58 -10.04 -3.89 -2.04
N ARG A 59 -9.60 -4.03 -3.29
CA ARG A 59 -8.23 -3.78 -3.71
C ARG A 59 -8.25 -2.73 -4.80
N ILE A 60 -7.37 -1.73 -4.67
CA ILE A 60 -7.02 -0.85 -5.78
C ILE A 60 -5.74 -1.39 -6.40
N VAL A 61 -5.79 -1.73 -7.69
CA VAL A 61 -4.60 -2.09 -8.48
C VAL A 61 -4.21 -0.89 -9.35
N ILE A 62 -2.91 -0.61 -9.39
CA ILE A 62 -2.38 0.70 -9.75
C ILE A 62 -1.22 0.54 -10.72
N LYS A 63 -1.28 1.29 -11.82
CA LYS A 63 -0.15 1.54 -12.70
C LYS A 63 0.36 2.93 -12.39
N HIS A 64 1.43 2.98 -11.60
CA HIS A 64 2.10 4.21 -11.20
C HIS A 64 3.23 4.53 -12.19
N ILE A 65 3.16 5.69 -12.84
CA ILE A 65 4.17 6.17 -13.78
C ILE A 65 4.69 7.52 -13.24
N ILE A 66 6.01 7.67 -13.18
CA ILE A 66 6.66 8.91 -12.79
C ILE A 66 7.39 9.46 -14.02
N SER A 67 7.09 10.70 -14.41
CA SER A 67 7.73 11.39 -15.53
C SER A 67 8.12 12.81 -15.11
N ARG A 68 9.42 13.06 -15.00
CA ARG A 68 10.00 14.32 -14.52
C ARG A 68 9.35 14.77 -13.20
N ASP A 69 8.42 15.72 -13.28
CA ASP A 69 7.74 16.37 -12.16
C ASP A 69 6.30 15.85 -11.94
N ASN A 70 5.89 14.80 -12.66
CA ASN A 70 4.54 14.28 -12.60
C ASN A 70 4.48 12.82 -12.12
N ASN A 71 3.57 12.56 -11.18
CA ASN A 71 3.12 11.23 -10.81
C ASN A 71 1.74 11.00 -11.42
N ILE A 72 1.60 10.00 -12.28
CA ILE A 72 0.31 9.59 -12.82
C ILE A 72 -0.04 8.19 -12.35
N PHE A 73 -1.27 8.03 -11.89
CA PHE A 73 -1.81 6.77 -11.41
C PHE A 73 -3.05 6.43 -12.23
N TYR A 74 -2.94 5.30 -12.93
CA TYR A 74 -4.10 4.62 -13.48
C TYR A 74 -4.54 3.57 -12.48
N CYS A 75 -5.79 3.65 -12.03
CA CYS A 75 -6.28 2.86 -10.92
C CYS A 75 -7.55 2.11 -11.31
N ILE A 76 -7.65 0.86 -10.88
CA ILE A 76 -8.88 0.07 -10.92
C ILE A 76 -9.17 -0.45 -9.52
N SER A 77 -10.43 -0.42 -9.09
CA SER A 77 -10.85 -0.94 -7.79
C SER A 77 -11.85 -2.07 -7.94
N GLY A 78 -11.79 -3.02 -7.01
CA GLY A 78 -12.70 -4.16 -6.97
C GLY A 78 -12.29 -5.21 -5.97
N GLN A 79 -13.04 -6.32 -5.95
CA GLN A 79 -12.69 -7.52 -5.18
C GLN A 79 -11.72 -8.36 -6.01
N PHE A 80 -10.45 -7.96 -6.06
CA PHE A 80 -9.42 -8.60 -6.86
C PHE A 80 -8.47 -9.45 -6.01
N ASP A 81 -8.03 -10.57 -6.58
CA ASP A 81 -6.90 -11.34 -6.07
C ASP A 81 -5.58 -10.60 -6.34
N THR A 82 -4.63 -10.70 -5.42
CA THR A 82 -3.33 -10.00 -5.51
C THR A 82 -2.52 -10.43 -6.73
N HIS A 83 -2.74 -11.66 -7.24
CA HIS A 83 -2.00 -12.27 -8.34
C HIS A 83 -2.83 -12.41 -9.61
N SER A 84 -3.99 -11.73 -9.68
CA SER A 84 -4.89 -11.79 -10.83
C SER A 84 -4.25 -11.20 -12.09
N GLU A 85 -3.85 -12.05 -13.03
CA GLU A 85 -3.30 -11.61 -14.32
C GLU A 85 -4.34 -10.82 -15.11
N GLU A 86 -5.60 -11.27 -15.11
CA GLU A 86 -6.69 -10.58 -15.79
C GLU A 86 -6.94 -9.17 -15.22
N THR A 87 -6.72 -8.95 -13.91
CA THR A 87 -6.83 -7.62 -13.30
C THR A 87 -5.73 -6.69 -13.83
N TYR A 88 -4.48 -7.14 -13.89
CA TYR A 88 -3.39 -6.34 -14.45
C TYR A 88 -3.53 -6.12 -15.96
N ASN A 89 -4.03 -7.11 -16.71
CA ASN A 89 -4.34 -6.96 -18.13
C ASN A 89 -5.44 -5.90 -18.35
N MET A 90 -6.48 -5.89 -17.51
CA MET A 90 -7.53 -4.87 -17.57
C MET A 90 -6.99 -3.47 -17.28
N LEU A 91 -6.09 -3.34 -16.29
CA LEU A 91 -5.43 -2.08 -15.97
C LEU A 91 -4.55 -1.59 -17.14
N GLU A 92 -3.82 -2.48 -17.80
CA GLU A 92 -3.01 -2.14 -18.96
C GLU A 92 -3.86 -1.71 -20.15
N ASP A 93 -4.97 -2.40 -20.40
CA ASP A 93 -5.94 -2.02 -21.43
C ASP A 93 -6.55 -0.64 -21.13
N PHE A 94 -6.86 -0.36 -19.86
CA PHE A 94 -7.36 0.94 -19.43
C PHE A 94 -6.35 2.04 -19.70
N HIS A 95 -5.12 1.87 -19.22
CA HIS A 95 -4.00 2.77 -19.49
C HIS A 95 -3.82 3.01 -20.99
N THR A 96 -3.71 1.95 -21.79
CA THR A 96 -3.48 2.03 -23.24
C THR A 96 -4.61 2.79 -23.94
N LYS A 97 -5.87 2.55 -23.57
CA LYS A 97 -7.00 3.30 -24.13
C LYS A 97 -6.93 4.79 -23.82
N VAL A 98 -6.61 5.16 -22.58
CA VAL A 98 -6.47 6.57 -22.19
C VAL A 98 -5.33 7.21 -22.97
N GLU A 99 -4.14 6.62 -22.97
CA GLU A 99 -2.96 7.14 -23.68
C GLU A 99 -3.17 7.24 -25.19
N SER A 100 -3.89 6.29 -25.80
CA SER A 100 -4.23 6.37 -27.23
C SER A 100 -5.10 7.57 -27.59
N SER A 101 -5.91 8.05 -26.63
CA SER A 101 -6.79 9.21 -26.79
C SER A 101 -6.12 10.51 -26.33
N TYR A 102 -5.24 10.43 -25.33
CA TYR A 102 -4.59 11.55 -24.65
C TYR A 102 -3.10 11.27 -24.50
N SER A 103 -2.38 11.37 -25.62
CA SER A 103 -0.97 10.93 -25.76
C SER A 103 0.08 11.73 -24.98
N SER A 104 -0.32 12.71 -24.17
CA SER A 104 0.59 13.49 -23.33
C SER A 104 -0.13 14.01 -22.09
N ILE A 105 0.65 14.31 -21.04
CA ILE A 105 0.13 14.84 -19.78
C ILE A 105 -0.60 16.17 -20.00
N GLU A 106 -0.09 17.03 -20.88
CA GLU A 106 -0.72 18.31 -21.20
C GLU A 106 -2.09 18.10 -21.86
N ARG A 107 -2.18 17.16 -22.81
CA ARG A 107 -3.45 16.83 -23.48
C ARG A 107 -4.44 16.21 -22.52
N LEU A 108 -3.99 15.31 -21.65
CA LEU A 108 -4.82 14.69 -20.63
C LEU A 108 -5.37 15.72 -19.65
N THR A 109 -4.51 16.65 -19.20
CA THR A 109 -4.89 17.72 -18.26
C THR A 109 -5.92 18.64 -18.90
N GLN A 110 -5.64 19.15 -20.11
CA GLN A 110 -6.56 20.03 -20.82
C GLN A 110 -7.91 19.34 -21.09
N ALA A 111 -7.90 18.09 -21.55
CA ALA A 111 -9.13 17.35 -21.79
C ALA A 111 -9.93 17.14 -20.50
N SER A 112 -9.27 16.92 -19.35
CA SER A 112 -9.95 16.67 -18.09
C SER A 112 -10.85 17.81 -17.60
N GLU A 113 -10.61 19.03 -18.08
CA GLU A 113 -11.43 20.21 -17.82
C GLU A 113 -12.70 20.26 -18.68
N GLU A 114 -12.75 19.49 -19.76
CA GLU A 114 -13.88 19.44 -20.68
C GLU A 114 -14.96 18.45 -20.21
N SER A 115 -16.23 18.83 -20.35
CA SER A 115 -17.37 17.98 -19.95
C SER A 115 -17.38 16.62 -20.67
N MET A 116 -16.99 16.60 -21.95
CA MET A 116 -16.96 15.39 -22.79
C MET A 116 -15.92 14.35 -22.34
N PHE A 117 -14.87 14.75 -21.61
CA PHE A 117 -13.82 13.83 -21.20
C PHE A 117 -14.36 12.69 -20.34
N LYS A 118 -15.21 13.01 -19.37
CA LYS A 118 -15.82 11.99 -18.50
C LYS A 118 -16.70 11.03 -19.29
N GLU A 119 -17.45 11.53 -20.28
CA GLU A 119 -18.31 10.71 -21.13
C GLU A 119 -17.48 9.72 -21.97
N MET A 120 -16.40 10.20 -22.59
CA MET A 120 -15.51 9.37 -23.43
C MET A 120 -14.79 8.29 -22.60
N ILE A 121 -14.28 8.64 -21.42
CA ILE A 121 -13.65 7.67 -20.52
C ILE A 121 -14.69 6.68 -19.97
N ASN A 122 -15.92 7.11 -19.65
CA ASN A 122 -17.00 6.23 -19.20
C ASN A 122 -17.31 5.13 -20.24
N VAL A 123 -17.44 5.49 -21.51
CA VAL A 123 -17.64 4.50 -22.58
C VAL A 123 -16.50 3.48 -22.60
N SER A 124 -15.26 3.94 -22.45
CA SER A 124 -14.09 3.07 -22.42
C SER A 124 -14.09 2.13 -21.21
N THR A 125 -14.41 2.63 -20.02
CA THR A 125 -14.42 1.83 -18.78
C THR A 125 -15.58 0.85 -18.74
N ASP A 126 -16.75 1.21 -19.26
CA ASP A 126 -17.90 0.29 -19.34
C ASP A 126 -17.63 -0.88 -20.29
N LEU A 127 -16.99 -0.61 -21.44
CA LEU A 127 -16.52 -1.68 -22.33
C LEU A 127 -15.51 -2.62 -21.65
N LEU A 128 -14.61 -2.08 -20.83
CA LEU A 128 -13.65 -2.90 -20.07
C LEU A 128 -14.34 -3.74 -19.00
N LYS A 129 -15.31 -3.17 -18.27
CA LYS A 129 -16.12 -3.93 -17.30
C LYS A 129 -16.77 -5.14 -17.96
N ILE A 130 -17.44 -4.92 -19.10
CA ILE A 130 -18.11 -5.99 -19.85
C ILE A 130 -17.10 -7.04 -20.33
N LYS A 131 -15.95 -6.62 -20.88
CA LYS A 131 -14.91 -7.51 -21.42
C LYS A 131 -14.31 -8.43 -20.34
N TYR A 132 -14.07 -7.89 -19.14
CA TYR A 132 -13.28 -8.59 -18.11
C TYR A 132 -14.13 -9.25 -17.01
N GLU A 133 -15.42 -8.91 -16.86
CA GLU A 133 -16.24 -9.46 -15.78
C GLU A 133 -16.27 -11.00 -15.75
N SER A 134 -16.44 -11.65 -16.90
CA SER A 134 -16.47 -13.12 -17.00
C SER A 134 -15.09 -13.75 -16.84
N ARG A 135 -14.04 -13.09 -17.33
CA ARG A 135 -12.65 -13.57 -17.27
C ARG A 135 -12.15 -13.63 -15.83
N LEU A 136 -12.42 -12.58 -15.08
CA LEU A 136 -12.03 -12.48 -13.68
C LEU A 136 -12.74 -13.53 -12.81
N LYS A 137 -14.04 -13.75 -13.01
CA LYS A 137 -14.78 -14.84 -12.33
C LYS A 137 -14.15 -16.22 -12.63
N THR A 138 -13.71 -16.43 -13.87
CA THR A 138 -13.08 -17.70 -14.28
C THR A 138 -11.69 -17.87 -13.70
N GLU A 139 -10.89 -16.81 -13.61
CA GLU A 139 -9.57 -16.83 -12.97
C GLU A 139 -9.68 -17.08 -11.46
N GLU A 140 -10.63 -16.45 -10.77
CA GLU A 140 -10.87 -16.67 -9.34
C GLU A 140 -11.15 -18.14 -9.03
N ILE A 141 -11.96 -18.81 -9.86
CA ILE A 141 -12.23 -20.26 -9.74
C ILE A 141 -10.95 -21.06 -9.98
N ARG A 142 -10.14 -20.70 -10.98
CA ARG A 142 -8.87 -21.38 -11.27
C ARG A 142 -7.88 -21.26 -10.12
N HIS A 143 -7.71 -20.08 -9.53
CA HIS A 143 -6.82 -19.86 -8.38
C HIS A 143 -7.27 -20.63 -7.14
N LYS A 144 -8.58 -20.73 -6.89
CA LYS A 144 -9.13 -21.57 -5.81
C LYS A 144 -8.81 -23.06 -5.96
N ILE A 145 -8.59 -23.52 -7.20
CA ILE A 145 -8.27 -24.93 -7.53
C ILE A 145 -6.75 -25.15 -7.60
N ALA A 146 -6.00 -24.15 -8.04
CA ALA A 146 -4.56 -24.21 -8.21
C ALA A 146 -3.84 -23.54 -7.03
N ASN A 147 -3.66 -24.29 -5.94
CA ASN A 147 -2.53 -24.05 -5.06
C ASN A 147 -1.45 -25.03 -5.49
N LEU A 148 -0.25 -24.58 -5.89
CA LEU A 148 1.01 -25.32 -5.69
C LEU A 148 2.24 -24.53 -6.19
N ASN A 149 3.19 -24.42 -5.25
CA ASN A 149 4.64 -24.47 -5.43
C ASN A 149 5.28 -23.46 -6.38
N GLN A 150 5.57 -22.28 -5.83
CA GLN A 150 6.67 -21.45 -6.35
C GLN A 150 8.00 -21.83 -5.68
N PRO A 151 9.12 -21.82 -6.42
CA PRO A 151 10.44 -22.07 -5.86
C PRO A 151 10.84 -20.95 -4.89
N LEU A 152 11.35 -21.35 -3.72
CA LEU A 152 11.87 -20.45 -2.68
C LEU A 152 13.19 -19.82 -3.14
N THR A 153 13.15 -18.58 -3.59
CA THR A 153 14.31 -17.68 -3.47
C THR A 153 14.07 -16.79 -2.26
N GLN A 154 14.89 -16.95 -1.22
CA GLN A 154 14.76 -16.29 0.06
C GLN A 154 15.69 -15.08 0.14
N ASP A 155 15.14 -13.87 0.04
CA ASP A 155 15.75 -12.65 0.58
C ASP A 155 14.64 -11.76 1.18
N ASN A 156 14.04 -12.24 2.28
CA ASN A 156 13.08 -11.46 3.07
C ASN A 156 13.82 -10.57 4.07
N LYS A 157 13.45 -9.29 4.13
CA LYS A 157 14.06 -8.30 5.04
C LYS A 157 12.96 -7.50 5.72
N ILE A 158 12.99 -7.40 7.04
CA ILE A 158 12.13 -6.43 7.75
C ILE A 158 12.85 -5.09 7.69
N LEU A 159 12.20 -4.05 7.19
CA LEU A 159 12.79 -2.71 7.10
C LEU A 159 12.46 -1.90 8.35
N TYR A 160 11.20 -1.93 8.77
CA TYR A 160 10.66 -1.17 9.88
C TYR A 160 9.57 -1.94 10.60
N CYS A 161 9.47 -1.76 11.91
CA CYS A 161 8.27 -2.11 12.66
C CYS A 161 8.03 -1.13 13.81
N GLY A 162 6.79 -0.76 14.05
CA GLY A 162 6.42 0.17 15.11
C GLY A 162 5.03 -0.08 15.67
N ILE A 163 4.85 0.30 16.93
CA ILE A 163 3.56 0.39 17.60
C ILE A 163 3.27 1.87 17.83
N SER A 164 2.08 2.31 17.46
CA SER A 164 1.66 3.71 17.64
C SER A 164 0.23 3.81 18.15
N THR A 165 -0.13 4.98 18.68
CA THR A 165 -1.52 5.33 19.00
C THR A 165 -1.85 6.67 18.37
N GLN A 166 -2.87 6.72 17.52
CA GLN A 166 -3.28 7.95 16.81
C GLN A 166 -2.12 8.69 16.11
N GLY A 167 -1.10 7.96 15.63
CA GLY A 167 0.08 8.52 14.98
C GLY A 167 1.19 8.99 15.92
N LEU A 168 1.01 8.85 17.24
CA LEU A 168 2.08 9.00 18.21
C LEU A 168 2.82 7.65 18.34
N PRO A 169 4.10 7.57 17.93
CA PRO A 169 4.89 6.35 18.08
C PRO A 169 5.09 6.02 19.56
N ILE A 170 4.75 4.79 19.96
CA ILE A 170 4.99 4.25 21.30
C ILE A 170 6.36 3.59 21.34
N ILE A 171 6.60 2.69 20.39
CA ILE A 171 7.91 2.09 20.16
C ILE A 171 8.10 1.87 18.67
N SER A 172 9.32 2.02 18.17
CA SER A 172 9.63 1.63 16.80
C SER A 172 11.06 1.15 16.65
N LYS A 173 11.31 0.43 15.56
CA LYS A 173 12.63 -0.04 15.20
C LYS A 173 12.81 -0.04 13.69
N LEU A 174 13.87 0.63 13.24
CA LEU A 174 14.44 0.51 11.90
C LEU A 174 15.48 -0.60 11.92
N PHE A 175 15.30 -1.62 11.09
CA PHE A 175 16.18 -2.79 11.05
C PHE A 175 17.22 -2.69 9.95
N HIS A 176 16.87 -2.03 8.85
CA HIS A 176 17.76 -1.79 7.74
C HIS A 176 17.68 -0.32 7.30
N PRO A 177 18.32 0.62 8.04
CA PRO A 177 18.29 2.04 7.70
C PRO A 177 18.84 2.31 6.29
N GLU A 178 19.71 1.44 5.77
CA GLU A 178 20.22 1.48 4.40
C GLU A 178 19.15 1.24 3.32
N PHE A 179 17.92 0.87 3.68
CA PHE A 179 16.83 0.80 2.69
C PHE A 179 16.14 2.14 2.49
N PHE A 180 16.41 3.12 3.35
CA PHE A 180 15.94 4.49 3.21
C PHE A 180 17.14 5.36 2.84
N ASP A 181 17.30 5.66 1.55
CA ASP A 181 18.52 6.29 1.04
C ASP A 181 18.84 7.63 1.73
N TYR A 182 17.83 8.36 2.22
CA TYR A 182 17.99 9.56 3.05
C TYR A 182 18.74 9.31 4.37
N LEU A 183 18.63 8.10 4.95
CA LEU A 183 19.30 7.72 6.20
C LEU A 183 20.73 7.20 5.99
N LYS A 184 21.13 6.82 4.76
CA LYS A 184 22.51 6.39 4.47
C LYS A 184 23.52 7.50 4.71
N THR A 185 23.11 8.75 4.47
CA THR A 185 23.99 9.92 4.50
C THR A 185 24.19 10.47 5.91
N ASN A 186 23.35 10.10 6.89
CA ASN A 186 23.41 10.59 8.26
C ASN A 186 22.98 9.48 9.25
N LYS A 187 23.96 8.78 9.84
CA LYS A 187 23.74 7.67 10.79
C LYS A 187 23.58 8.14 12.25
N ASP A 188 22.99 9.30 12.47
CA ASP A 188 22.73 9.81 13.82
C ASP A 188 21.48 9.16 14.42
N GLU A 189 21.54 8.76 15.70
CA GLU A 189 20.42 8.13 16.41
C GLU A 189 19.22 9.08 16.49
N ASP A 190 19.47 10.39 16.68
CA ASP A 190 18.42 11.41 16.72
C ASP A 190 17.68 11.53 15.37
N ILE A 191 18.40 11.41 14.25
CA ILE A 191 17.81 11.47 12.90
C ILE A 191 16.96 10.25 12.62
N ILE A 192 17.42 9.06 13.05
CA ILE A 192 16.68 7.80 12.96
C ILE A 192 15.38 7.89 13.78
N GLU A 193 15.43 8.46 14.98
CA GLU A 193 14.25 8.66 15.83
C GLU A 193 13.24 9.65 15.22
N VAL A 194 13.73 10.79 14.72
CA VAL A 194 12.89 11.79 14.02
C VAL A 194 12.26 11.18 12.77
N PHE A 195 13.02 10.39 12.00
CA PHE A 195 12.49 9.68 10.84
C PHE A 195 11.41 8.67 11.23
N GLY A 196 11.67 7.82 12.23
CA GLY A 196 10.71 6.83 12.72
C GLY A 196 9.40 7.48 13.17
N SER A 197 9.50 8.65 13.82
CA SER A 197 8.35 9.45 14.23
C SER A 197 7.57 10.01 13.04
N LYS A 198 8.25 10.61 12.06
CA LYS A 198 7.61 11.11 10.82
C LYS A 198 6.94 10.00 10.02
N LEU A 199 7.59 8.83 9.93
CA LEU A 199 7.06 7.65 9.24
C LEU A 199 5.79 7.16 9.93
N SER A 200 5.81 6.96 11.25
CA SER A 200 4.65 6.54 12.03
C SER A 200 3.47 7.50 11.88
N ALA A 201 3.73 8.81 11.95
CA ALA A 201 2.69 9.83 11.76
C ALA A 201 2.05 9.78 10.36
N LYS A 202 2.84 9.59 9.30
CA LYS A 202 2.34 9.45 7.92
C LYS A 202 1.51 8.17 7.73
N LEU A 203 1.98 7.04 8.28
CA LEU A 203 1.25 5.77 8.24
C LEU A 203 -0.10 5.88 8.96
N ALA A 204 -0.12 6.48 10.16
CA ALA A 204 -1.35 6.73 10.89
C ALA A 204 -2.28 7.69 10.16
N THR A 205 -1.73 8.72 9.48
CA THR A 205 -2.53 9.63 8.66
C THR A 205 -3.26 8.88 7.55
N ILE A 206 -2.59 7.95 6.87
CA ILE A 206 -3.22 7.08 5.85
C ILE A 206 -4.31 6.23 6.51
N ALA A 207 -3.99 5.53 7.61
CA ALA A 207 -4.94 4.67 8.30
C ALA A 207 -6.20 5.44 8.76
N MET A 208 -6.02 6.62 9.38
CA MET A 208 -7.12 7.46 9.85
C MET A 208 -7.96 8.02 8.71
N ASN A 209 -7.34 8.54 7.64
CA ASN A 209 -8.10 9.05 6.49
C ASN A 209 -8.90 7.94 5.82
N THR A 210 -8.35 6.72 5.70
CA THR A 210 -9.11 5.59 5.16
C THR A 210 -10.31 5.22 6.03
N ALA A 211 -10.14 5.22 7.35
CA ALA A 211 -11.20 4.92 8.31
C ALA A 211 -12.32 5.97 8.31
N ILE A 212 -11.95 7.26 8.26
CA ILE A 212 -12.92 8.36 8.39
C ILE A 212 -13.55 8.71 7.05
N ARG A 213 -12.75 8.88 6.00
CA ARG A 213 -13.21 9.41 4.71
C ARG A 213 -13.75 8.31 3.79
N ALA A 214 -13.10 7.15 3.76
CA ALA A 214 -13.46 6.05 2.87
C ALA A 214 -14.30 4.95 3.55
N ASP A 215 -14.63 5.12 4.85
CA ASP A 215 -15.38 4.16 5.67
C ASP A 215 -14.85 2.71 5.56
N THR A 216 -13.53 2.57 5.50
CA THR A 216 -12.86 1.28 5.38
C THR A 216 -11.52 1.30 6.10
N ARG A 217 -10.83 0.16 6.20
CA ARG A 217 -9.50 0.12 6.83
C ARG A 217 -8.48 -0.36 5.84
N ILE A 218 -7.42 0.43 5.65
CA ILE A 218 -6.24 -0.05 4.96
C ILE A 218 -5.63 -1.23 5.72
N SER A 219 -5.25 -2.26 4.97
CA SER A 219 -4.60 -3.46 5.50
C SER A 219 -3.20 -3.62 4.94
N GLU A 220 -3.02 -3.34 3.65
CA GLU A 220 -1.76 -3.57 2.94
C GLU A 220 -1.49 -2.47 1.91
N ILE A 221 -0.22 -2.10 1.73
CA ILE A 221 0.28 -1.35 0.58
C ILE A 221 1.43 -2.14 -0.03
N HIS A 222 1.38 -2.32 -1.35
CA HIS A 222 2.38 -3.05 -2.11
C HIS A 222 3.09 -2.10 -3.06
N LEU A 223 4.42 -2.07 -3.01
CA LEU A 223 5.26 -1.30 -3.90
C LEU A 223 6.21 -2.24 -4.66
N ASN A 224 6.48 -1.94 -5.93
CA ASN A 224 7.54 -2.59 -6.70
C ASN A 224 8.84 -1.81 -6.54
N ASP A 225 9.96 -2.50 -6.37
CA ASP A 225 11.30 -1.90 -6.36
C ASP A 225 11.93 -2.02 -7.76
N LEU A 226 12.15 -0.89 -8.44
CA LEU A 226 12.69 -0.88 -9.80
C LEU A 226 14.15 -1.32 -9.90
N ARG A 227 14.88 -1.43 -8.78
CA ARG A 227 16.26 -1.93 -8.79
C ARG A 227 16.34 -3.45 -8.99
N GLU A 228 15.32 -4.15 -8.54
CA GLU A 228 15.25 -5.61 -8.56
C GLU A 228 13.84 -6.01 -9.03
N GLU A 229 13.71 -6.48 -10.27
CA GLU A 229 12.42 -6.70 -10.96
C GLU A 229 11.40 -7.54 -10.17
N ARG A 230 11.86 -8.46 -9.31
CA ARG A 230 11.01 -9.33 -8.48
C ARG A 230 10.84 -8.83 -7.04
N SER A 231 11.52 -7.75 -6.66
CA SER A 231 11.51 -7.23 -5.32
C SER A 231 10.30 -6.34 -5.07
N LYS A 232 9.58 -6.66 -4.00
CA LYS A 232 8.42 -5.93 -3.51
C LYS A 232 8.70 -5.38 -2.13
N ILE A 233 8.15 -4.21 -1.86
CA ILE A 233 8.03 -3.64 -0.52
C ILE A 233 6.58 -3.77 -0.09
N LEU A 234 6.37 -4.34 1.09
CA LEU A 234 5.06 -4.51 1.70
C LEU A 234 4.97 -3.65 2.95
N ILE A 235 3.90 -2.88 3.06
CA ILE A 235 3.50 -2.18 4.29
C ILE A 235 2.23 -2.85 4.81
N LEU A 236 2.28 -3.41 6.01
CA LEU A 236 1.18 -4.12 6.65
C LEU A 236 0.69 -3.32 7.86
N TYR A 237 -0.63 -3.17 7.96
CA TYR A 237 -1.30 -2.46 9.04
C TYR A 237 -2.02 -3.44 9.97
N GLY A 238 -1.70 -3.36 11.26
CA GLY A 238 -2.30 -4.14 12.32
C GLY A 238 -3.02 -3.24 13.31
N ASN A 239 -4.07 -3.77 13.94
CA ASN A 239 -4.70 -3.16 15.11
C ASN A 239 -4.57 -4.12 16.29
N ILE A 240 -4.08 -3.61 17.42
CA ILE A 240 -3.92 -4.31 18.68
C ILE A 240 -4.56 -3.43 19.75
N ASN A 241 -5.76 -3.79 20.22
CA ASN A 241 -6.44 -3.12 21.35
C ASN A 241 -6.47 -1.58 21.25
N GLY A 242 -6.68 -1.02 20.07
CA GLY A 242 -6.71 0.44 19.85
C GLY A 242 -5.37 1.06 19.42
N TYR A 243 -4.27 0.30 19.47
CA TYR A 243 -2.97 0.68 18.94
C TYR A 243 -2.80 0.19 17.49
N SER A 244 -2.01 0.92 16.69
CA SER A 244 -1.54 0.43 15.40
C SER A 244 -0.27 -0.40 15.58
N LEU A 245 -0.15 -1.48 14.80
CA LEU A 245 1.10 -2.18 14.55
C LEU A 245 1.43 -1.98 13.08
N ASP A 246 2.47 -1.21 12.81
CA ASP A 246 2.93 -0.89 11.47
C ASP A 246 4.16 -1.74 11.14
N PHE A 247 4.17 -2.37 9.98
CA PHE A 247 5.25 -3.27 9.57
C PHE A 247 5.62 -3.01 8.12
N ILE A 248 6.91 -2.81 7.85
CA ILE A 248 7.43 -2.67 6.48
C ILE A 248 8.46 -3.77 6.23
N GLY A 249 8.23 -4.56 5.20
CA GLY A 249 9.13 -5.61 4.74
C GLY A 249 9.48 -5.47 3.27
N SER A 250 10.61 -6.04 2.89
CA SER A 250 11.04 -6.23 1.50
C SER A 250 11.18 -7.72 1.23
N THR A 251 10.78 -8.15 0.04
CA THR A 251 10.89 -9.54 -0.40
C THR A 251 11.19 -9.59 -1.89
N SER A 252 12.12 -10.46 -2.30
CA SER A 252 12.33 -10.84 -3.72
C SER A 252 11.61 -12.15 -4.09
N GLY A 253 10.69 -12.60 -3.25
CA GLY A 253 10.02 -13.90 -3.40
C GLY A 253 8.78 -14.04 -2.52
N ASN A 254 8.83 -14.95 -1.54
CA ASN A 254 7.66 -15.40 -0.79
C ASN A 254 7.20 -14.40 0.30
N GLU A 255 6.07 -13.72 0.02
CA GLU A 255 5.40 -12.79 0.93
C GLU A 255 4.85 -13.46 2.21
N ASP A 256 4.52 -14.76 2.18
CA ASP A 256 3.90 -15.50 3.31
C ASP A 256 4.77 -15.48 4.57
N ILE A 257 6.09 -15.44 4.41
CA ILE A 257 7.04 -15.36 5.52
C ILE A 257 6.93 -14.00 6.23
N LEU A 258 6.74 -12.92 5.47
CA LEU A 258 6.51 -11.58 6.05
C LEU A 258 5.14 -11.53 6.74
N TYR A 259 4.09 -12.06 6.10
CA TYR A 259 2.76 -12.13 6.70
C TYR A 259 2.74 -12.96 7.99
N SER A 260 3.35 -14.15 7.99
CA SER A 260 3.41 -15.01 9.18
C SER A 260 4.20 -14.36 10.31
N SER A 261 5.32 -13.69 10.01
CA SER A 261 6.09 -12.94 11.01
C SER A 261 5.30 -11.78 11.59
N PHE A 262 4.58 -11.05 10.74
CA PHE A 262 3.69 -9.97 11.16
C PHE A 262 2.54 -10.47 12.04
N LEU A 263 1.88 -11.56 11.65
CA LEU A 263 0.79 -12.16 12.43
C LEU A 263 1.27 -12.69 13.78
N LYS A 264 2.42 -13.36 13.82
CA LYS A 264 3.04 -13.83 15.06
C LYS A 264 3.35 -12.65 15.98
N LEU A 265 4.02 -11.61 15.46
CA LEU A 265 4.31 -10.41 16.25
C LEU A 265 3.03 -9.77 16.80
N LYS A 266 2.00 -9.65 15.95
CA LYS A 266 0.71 -9.10 16.35
C LYS A 266 0.10 -9.91 17.50
N GLN A 267 0.13 -11.23 17.41
CA GLN A 267 -0.37 -12.13 18.45
C GLN A 267 0.42 -11.95 19.76
N ASP A 268 1.74 -12.10 19.71
CA ASP A 268 2.62 -12.01 20.88
C ASP A 268 2.46 -10.66 21.60
N VAL A 269 2.39 -9.57 20.84
CA VAL A 269 2.21 -8.22 21.38
C VAL A 269 0.80 -8.01 21.93
N SER A 270 -0.24 -8.63 21.35
CA SER A 270 -1.62 -8.47 21.84
C SER A 270 -1.89 -9.03 23.23
N GLU A 271 -1.03 -9.95 23.68
CA GLU A 271 -1.09 -10.56 25.02
C GLU A 271 -0.50 -9.64 26.11
N GLU A 272 0.14 -8.52 25.73
CA GLU A 272 0.77 -7.61 26.67
C GLU A 272 -0.26 -6.72 27.38
N ASN A 273 -0.30 -6.83 28.71
CA ASN A 273 -1.25 -6.08 29.56
C ASN A 273 -1.18 -4.56 29.36
N VAL A 274 0.02 -4.02 29.09
CA VAL A 274 0.21 -2.57 28.90
C VAL A 274 -0.58 -2.00 27.70
N LEU A 275 -0.98 -2.87 26.76
CA LEU A 275 -1.76 -2.49 25.59
C LEU A 275 -3.27 -2.72 25.78
N GLN A 276 -3.72 -3.15 26.97
CA GLN A 276 -5.16 -3.35 27.25
C GLN A 276 -5.85 -2.06 27.70
N ASP A 277 -5.07 -1.12 28.25
CA ASP A 277 -5.53 0.19 28.68
C ASP A 277 -5.26 1.25 27.62
N GLU A 278 -5.96 2.39 27.70
CA GLU A 278 -5.71 3.53 26.82
C GLU A 278 -4.36 4.20 27.17
N PHE A 279 -3.65 4.66 26.14
CA PHE A 279 -2.35 5.30 26.31
C PHE A 279 -2.47 6.65 27.06
N GLY A 280 -1.95 6.68 28.30
CA GLY A 280 -1.98 7.85 29.17
C GLY A 280 -0.84 8.87 28.97
N GLY A 281 0.01 8.74 27.94
CA GLY A 281 1.11 9.68 27.68
C GLY A 281 2.48 9.26 28.22
N ASP A 282 2.55 8.28 29.12
CA ASP A 282 3.81 7.76 29.64
C ASP A 282 4.34 6.58 28.81
N LEU A 283 5.54 6.72 28.27
CA LEU A 283 6.22 5.69 27.48
C LEU A 283 6.95 4.65 28.34
N ALA A 284 7.24 4.94 29.61
CA ALA A 284 8.01 4.05 30.47
C ALA A 284 7.44 2.62 30.55
N PRO A 285 6.11 2.41 30.68
CA PRO A 285 5.51 1.08 30.73
C PRO A 285 5.67 0.27 29.45
N TYR A 286 5.95 0.90 28.31
CA TYR A 286 6.00 0.27 26.99
C TYR A 286 7.43 -0.12 26.56
N ARG A 287 8.45 0.30 27.31
CA ARG A 287 9.86 0.12 26.93
C ARG A 287 10.24 -1.34 26.71
N HIS A 288 9.65 -2.26 27.47
CA HIS A 288 9.94 -3.70 27.32
C HIS A 288 9.44 -4.24 25.98
N LEU A 289 8.45 -3.63 25.35
CA LEU A 289 7.92 -4.08 24.06
C LEU A 289 8.99 -4.05 22.95
N LYS A 290 10.04 -3.24 23.10
CA LYS A 290 11.21 -3.22 22.20
C LYS A 290 11.88 -4.59 22.07
N LYS A 291 11.72 -5.48 23.06
CA LYS A 291 12.23 -6.86 23.03
C LYS A 291 11.58 -7.68 21.90
N TYR A 292 10.27 -7.50 21.65
CA TYR A 292 9.54 -8.21 20.60
C TYR A 292 10.01 -7.78 19.21
N LEU A 293 10.14 -6.46 19.01
CA LEU A 293 10.70 -5.92 17.78
C LEU A 293 12.12 -6.44 17.55
N ALA A 294 12.96 -6.49 18.60
CA ALA A 294 14.32 -7.01 18.47
C ALA A 294 14.39 -8.50 18.12
N GLN A 295 13.43 -9.32 18.58
CA GLN A 295 13.39 -10.76 18.34
C GLN A 295 12.96 -11.11 16.90
N LEU A 296 12.13 -10.27 16.28
CA LEU A 296 11.59 -10.46 14.93
C LEU A 296 12.64 -10.85 13.87
N VAL A 297 13.80 -10.18 13.83
CA VAL A 297 14.88 -10.48 12.86
C VAL A 297 15.61 -11.79 13.17
N LYS A 298 15.68 -12.19 14.44
CA LYS A 298 16.33 -13.45 14.81
C LYS A 298 15.51 -14.65 14.36
N ASP A 299 14.20 -14.51 14.34
CA ASP A 299 13.27 -15.57 13.92
C ASP A 299 13.25 -15.73 12.39
N LEU A 300 13.46 -14.65 11.62
CA LEU A 300 13.56 -14.69 10.15
C LEU A 300 14.89 -15.22 9.59
N LYS A 301 15.94 -15.31 10.41
CA LYS A 301 17.27 -15.80 10.01
C LYS A 301 17.48 -17.31 10.25
N LYS A 302 16.49 -18.00 10.81
CA LYS A 302 16.51 -19.44 11.06
C LYS A 302 15.74 -20.18 9.99
#